data_AF-A0A2E1EKJ4-F1
#
_entry.id   AF-A0A2E1EKJ4-F1
#
_cell.length_a   1.000
_cell.length_b   1.000
_cell.length_c   1.000
_cell.angle_alpha   90.00
_cell.angle_beta   90.00
_cell.angle_gamma   90.00
#
_symmetry.space_group_name_H-M   'P 1'
#
loop_
_entity.id
_entity.type
_entity.pdbx_description
1 polymer ?
#
loop_
_entity_poly.entity_id
_entity_poly.type
_entity_poly.pdbx_seq_one_letter_code
_entity_poly.pdbx_strand_id
1 'polypeptide(L)'
;MRGKNLALNFRNSIRLAGLSFSAALLISGCTVVEGGSASSAQPAKDKTELSASEAVILANRAISAEHPLTVASSGIPIPLPAPRRASPVQVASIDPSAGVSALASRPAMQDFAGVYVGYGSAVAAADANKLRTPGDVRRALAALRFDQPDALAEGWYATRAMIAAEDPLFAQGVRAEVRSRGKTAVLEALSTDENYIMQLPGVSSASAAVAVSIRNEHERIKGLADRFIDTAYKFQKQKWGMSEPMPGMSVTKTAAHDEEEGLADKARAVLAALSPVSAAQAYSPSVMNRILTLGAYQVIEGSMEKGLGEARTTTGRCLNWARLNLAQCIAAAHFPSEEAYCTGKHALAEVGNCWAEAVPSSTLAN
;
A
#
# COMPACT_ATOMS: atom_id res chain seq x y z
N MET A 1 -46.90 -30.93 47.96
CA MET A 1 -47.28 -32.04 47.07
C MET A 1 -46.31 -32.09 45.90
N ARG A 2 -45.68 -33.27 45.70
CA ARG A 2 -45.01 -33.86 44.50
C ARG A 2 -44.75 -32.92 43.30
N GLY A 3 -43.55 -32.76 42.73
CA GLY A 3 -42.44 -33.70 42.51
C GLY A 3 -42.60 -34.43 41.16
N LYS A 4 -41.66 -34.20 40.21
CA LYS A 4 -41.24 -35.02 39.02
C LYS A 4 -40.44 -34.08 38.07
N ASN A 5 -39.10 -34.13 37.93
CA ASN A 5 -38.22 -35.17 37.36
C ASN A 5 -38.71 -35.78 36.05
N LEU A 6 -38.00 -35.49 34.96
CA LEU A 6 -37.93 -36.31 33.76
C LEU A 6 -36.53 -36.17 33.14
N ALA A 7 -35.69 -37.15 33.50
CA ALA A 7 -34.49 -37.51 32.77
C ALA A 7 -34.86 -38.50 31.66
N LEU A 8 -34.20 -38.42 30.51
CA LEU A 8 -34.14 -39.51 29.54
C LEU A 8 -32.67 -39.68 29.11
N ASN A 9 -32.11 -40.81 29.53
CA ASN A 9 -30.83 -41.38 29.12
C ASN A 9 -31.08 -42.54 28.11
N PHE A 10 -29.97 -43.05 27.56
CA PHE A 10 -29.76 -44.35 26.86
C PHE A 10 -30.13 -44.35 25.36
N ARG A 11 -29.32 -44.78 24.37
CA ARG A 11 -28.13 -45.66 24.25
C ARG A 11 -27.35 -45.27 22.98
N ASN A 12 -26.01 -45.24 22.95
CA ASN A 12 -25.01 -46.31 23.07
C ASN A 12 -24.93 -47.22 21.82
N SER A 13 -23.83 -47.11 21.07
CA SER A 13 -23.32 -48.16 20.17
C SER A 13 -21.80 -48.03 20.06
N ILE A 14 -21.14 -49.00 20.66
CA ILE A 14 -19.71 -49.29 20.76
C ILE A 14 -19.29 -50.12 19.55
N ARG A 15 -18.10 -49.89 18.98
CA ARG A 15 -17.03 -50.86 18.61
C ARG A 15 -15.72 -50.07 18.40
N LEU A 16 -14.67 -50.20 19.23
CA LEU A 16 -13.58 -51.21 19.22
C LEU A 16 -13.07 -51.54 17.80
N ALA A 17 -11.79 -51.53 17.42
CA ALA A 17 -10.48 -51.59 18.09
C ALA A 17 -9.45 -50.97 17.10
N GLY A 18 -8.18 -50.69 17.39
CA GLY A 18 -7.25 -51.33 18.31
C GLY A 18 -5.89 -50.60 18.32
N LEU A 19 -5.12 -50.96 19.34
CA LEU A 19 -3.80 -50.45 19.69
C LEU A 19 -2.71 -50.83 18.68
N SER A 20 -1.68 -50.00 18.56
CA SER A 20 -0.29 -50.48 18.55
C SER A 20 0.67 -49.39 19.05
N PHE A 21 1.57 -49.86 19.90
CA PHE A 21 2.58 -49.15 20.69
C PHE A 21 3.93 -49.11 19.95
N SER A 22 4.79 -48.16 20.35
CA SER A 22 6.27 -48.17 20.23
C SER A 22 6.84 -47.84 18.83
N ALA A 23 8.01 -47.23 18.63
CA ALA A 23 9.15 -46.89 19.49
C ALA A 23 9.95 -45.71 18.88
N ALA A 24 10.76 -45.07 19.72
CA ALA A 24 11.78 -44.09 19.34
C ALA A 24 12.96 -44.71 18.56
N LEU A 25 13.58 -43.93 17.66
CA LEU A 25 14.97 -44.11 17.25
C LEU A 25 15.60 -42.78 16.80
N LEU A 26 16.64 -42.38 17.54
CA LEU A 26 17.61 -41.34 17.20
C LEU A 26 18.62 -41.89 16.19
N ILE A 27 18.92 -41.17 15.10
CA ILE A 27 20.22 -41.27 14.41
C ILE A 27 20.67 -39.88 13.96
N SER A 28 21.86 -39.52 14.44
CA SER A 28 22.71 -38.39 14.04
C SER A 28 23.39 -38.67 12.69
N GLY A 29 23.63 -37.64 11.88
CA GLY A 29 24.56 -37.74 10.75
C GLY A 29 24.70 -36.46 9.94
N CYS A 30 25.76 -35.69 10.21
CA CYS A 30 26.28 -34.63 9.34
C CYS A 30 26.91 -35.25 8.08
N THR A 31 26.67 -34.65 6.89
CA THR A 31 27.70 -34.61 5.84
C THR A 31 27.66 -33.28 5.08
N VAL A 32 28.86 -32.72 4.97
CA VAL A 32 29.30 -31.58 4.18
C VAL A 32 29.21 -31.95 2.69
N VAL A 33 28.73 -31.03 1.84
CA VAL A 33 28.93 -31.12 0.39
C VAL A 33 29.93 -30.04 -0.02
N GLU A 34 31.14 -30.51 -0.27
CA GLU A 34 32.29 -29.75 -0.74
C GLU A 34 32.31 -29.83 -2.28
N GLY A 35 32.12 -28.69 -2.94
CA GLY A 35 32.15 -28.57 -4.39
C GLY A 35 33.57 -28.40 -4.89
N GLY A 36 34.13 -29.46 -5.44
CA GLY A 36 35.45 -29.51 -6.04
C GLY A 36 35.57 -28.71 -7.35
N SER A 37 36.76 -28.13 -7.50
CA SER A 37 37.31 -27.30 -8.56
C SER A 37 37.46 -27.97 -9.93
N ALA A 38 37.27 -27.19 -10.99
CA ALA A 38 37.89 -27.41 -12.30
C ALA A 38 38.55 -26.10 -12.76
N SER A 39 39.86 -26.17 -13.02
CA SER A 39 40.70 -25.08 -13.49
C SER A 39 41.09 -25.27 -14.95
N SER A 40 41.32 -24.14 -15.60
CA SER A 40 42.19 -23.88 -16.76
C SER A 40 41.63 -24.11 -18.18
N ALA A 41 41.27 -22.98 -18.81
CA ALA A 41 41.74 -22.64 -20.16
C ALA A 41 41.59 -21.12 -20.39
N GLN A 42 42.72 -20.43 -20.55
CA GLN A 42 42.87 -19.10 -21.18
C GLN A 42 44.12 -19.23 -22.08
N PRO A 43 44.35 -18.43 -23.16
CA PRO A 43 43.74 -17.13 -23.46
C PRO A 43 43.43 -16.82 -24.95
N ALA A 44 42.62 -15.78 -25.19
CA ALA A 44 42.79 -14.92 -26.37
C ALA A 44 42.66 -13.46 -25.93
N LYS A 45 43.67 -12.68 -26.32
CA LYS A 45 43.98 -11.32 -25.84
C LYS A 45 43.10 -10.27 -26.51
N ASP A 46 42.95 -9.19 -25.75
CA ASP A 46 42.88 -7.79 -26.18
C ASP A 46 41.50 -7.11 -26.11
N LYS A 47 41.05 -6.85 -24.86
CA LYS A 47 40.27 -5.67 -24.49
C LYS A 47 40.72 -5.24 -23.10
N THR A 48 41.44 -4.14 -23.01
CA THR A 48 41.78 -3.48 -21.74
C THR A 48 40.49 -2.90 -21.16
N GLU A 49 39.89 -3.56 -20.17
CA GLU A 49 38.83 -2.95 -19.36
C GLU A 49 39.48 -1.93 -18.41
N LEU A 50 39.16 -0.66 -18.61
CA LEU A 50 39.56 0.40 -17.68
C LEU A 50 38.84 0.17 -16.35
N SER A 51 39.59 0.16 -15.26
CA SER A 51 38.98 0.13 -13.93
C SER A 51 38.16 1.41 -13.71
N ALA A 52 37.08 1.31 -12.91
CA ALA A 52 36.19 2.44 -12.64
C ALA A 52 36.94 3.66 -12.05
N SER A 53 38.06 3.44 -11.35
CA SER A 53 38.92 4.50 -10.85
C SER A 53 39.72 5.20 -11.95
N GLU A 54 40.18 4.48 -12.97
CA GLU A 54 40.91 5.06 -14.10
C GLU A 54 39.99 5.85 -15.03
N ALA A 55 38.74 5.40 -15.22
CA ALA A 55 37.74 6.12 -16.00
C ALA A 55 37.39 7.48 -15.36
N VAL A 56 37.31 7.53 -14.02
CA VAL A 56 37.06 8.77 -13.27
C VAL A 56 38.24 9.74 -13.36
N ILE A 57 39.48 9.24 -13.34
CA ILE A 57 40.68 10.09 -13.49
C ILE A 57 40.80 10.64 -14.92
N LEU A 58 40.45 9.84 -15.94
CA LEU A 58 40.46 10.28 -17.34
C LEU A 58 39.39 11.34 -17.61
N ALA A 59 38.19 11.17 -17.03
CA ALA A 59 37.10 12.15 -17.11
C ALA A 59 37.47 13.47 -16.43
N ASN A 60 38.08 13.42 -15.24
CA ASN A 60 38.50 14.62 -14.52
C ASN A 60 39.66 15.36 -15.23
N ARG A 61 40.55 14.64 -15.92
CA ARG A 61 41.59 15.27 -16.77
C ARG A 61 41.01 15.92 -18.02
N ALA A 62 39.99 15.33 -18.64
CA ALA A 62 39.31 15.93 -19.80
C ALA A 62 38.57 17.23 -19.42
N ILE A 63 38.06 17.32 -18.19
CA ILE A 63 37.41 18.53 -17.66
C ILE A 63 38.43 19.60 -17.27
N SER A 64 39.66 19.21 -16.91
CA SER A 64 40.71 20.13 -16.42
C SER A 64 41.71 20.56 -17.49
N ALA A 65 41.62 20.05 -18.72
CA ALA A 65 42.51 20.43 -19.81
C ALA A 65 42.02 21.74 -20.46
N GLU A 66 42.58 22.86 -19.99
CA GLU A 66 42.47 24.17 -20.63
C GLU A 66 43.19 24.16 -22.00
N HIS A 67 42.53 23.73 -23.07
CA HIS A 67 42.90 24.11 -24.45
C HIS A 67 41.64 24.32 -25.30
N PRO A 68 41.46 25.50 -25.91
CA PRO A 68 40.23 25.88 -26.59
C PRO A 68 40.14 25.21 -27.95
N LEU A 69 39.14 24.34 -28.15
CA LEU A 69 38.67 24.02 -29.49
C LEU A 69 37.93 25.24 -30.04
N THR A 70 38.62 26.05 -30.83
CA THR A 70 38.05 27.18 -31.55
C THR A 70 37.12 26.70 -32.65
N VAL A 71 35.82 26.62 -32.36
CA VAL A 71 34.77 26.60 -33.38
C VAL A 71 34.35 28.04 -33.64
N ALA A 72 35.15 28.75 -34.44
CA ALA A 72 34.86 30.10 -34.89
C ALA A 72 34.78 30.12 -36.42
N SER A 73 33.73 29.54 -36.99
CA SER A 73 33.28 29.86 -38.37
C SER A 73 31.86 29.35 -38.66
N SER A 74 30.92 29.55 -37.74
CA SER A 74 29.50 29.43 -38.04
C SER A 74 28.82 30.56 -37.30
N GLY A 75 28.42 31.61 -38.02
CA GLY A 75 27.81 32.84 -37.50
C GLY A 75 26.46 32.63 -36.80
N ILE A 76 26.45 31.81 -35.75
CA ILE A 76 25.34 31.54 -34.86
C ILE A 76 25.46 32.55 -33.72
N PRO A 77 24.42 33.36 -33.44
CA PRO A 77 24.46 34.30 -32.34
C PRO A 77 24.63 33.55 -31.01
N ILE A 78 25.70 33.85 -30.27
CA ILE A 78 25.95 33.29 -28.95
C ILE A 78 24.95 33.92 -27.97
N PRO A 79 24.12 33.13 -27.26
CA PRO A 79 23.27 33.69 -26.21
C PRO A 79 24.16 34.17 -25.06
N LEU A 80 23.92 35.40 -24.60
CA LEU A 80 24.62 35.97 -23.45
C LEU A 80 24.50 35.03 -22.24
N PRO A 81 25.57 34.84 -21.44
CA PRO A 81 25.52 34.01 -20.25
C PRO A 81 24.51 34.59 -19.25
N ALA A 82 23.55 33.78 -18.83
CA ALA A 82 22.58 34.16 -17.81
C ALA A 82 23.29 34.52 -16.49
N PRO A 83 22.81 35.53 -15.75
CA PRO A 83 23.40 35.91 -14.47
C PRO A 83 23.37 34.72 -13.49
N ARG A 84 24.51 34.44 -12.85
CA ARG A 84 24.63 33.43 -11.80
C ARG A 84 23.65 33.76 -10.68
N ARG A 85 22.67 32.88 -10.43
CA ARG A 85 21.75 32.99 -9.30
C ARG A 85 22.53 32.79 -8.00
N ALA A 86 22.58 33.81 -7.17
CA ALA A 86 22.88 33.66 -5.75
C ALA A 86 21.66 33.02 -5.07
N SER A 87 21.92 31.93 -4.35
CA SER A 87 21.00 31.16 -3.51
C SER A 87 19.93 30.32 -4.24
N PRO A 88 19.70 29.05 -3.82
CA PRO A 88 18.58 28.27 -4.31
C PRO A 88 17.29 28.93 -3.83
N VAL A 89 16.47 29.40 -4.77
CA VAL A 89 15.07 29.73 -4.50
C VAL A 89 14.39 28.42 -4.11
N GLN A 90 14.04 28.29 -2.83
CA GLN A 90 13.14 27.26 -2.36
C GLN A 90 11.83 27.44 -3.13
N VAL A 91 11.54 26.55 -4.06
CA VAL A 91 10.26 26.55 -4.77
C VAL A 91 9.22 26.19 -3.73
N ALA A 92 8.35 27.15 -3.39
CA ALA A 92 7.17 26.86 -2.59
C ALA A 92 6.42 25.71 -3.26
N SER A 93 6.01 24.73 -2.45
CA SER A 93 5.36 23.50 -2.89
C SER A 93 4.37 23.75 -4.03
N ILE A 94 4.47 22.96 -5.11
CA ILE A 94 3.48 22.92 -6.20
C ILE A 94 2.15 22.28 -5.78
N ASP A 95 2.02 21.92 -4.50
CA ASP A 95 0.80 21.39 -3.92
C ASP A 95 -0.19 22.54 -3.60
N PRO A 96 -1.33 22.63 -4.31
CA PRO A 96 -2.34 23.65 -4.04
C PRO A 96 -2.97 23.53 -2.64
N SER A 97 -2.72 22.43 -1.90
CA SER A 97 -3.16 22.26 -0.51
C SER A 97 -2.14 22.72 0.54
N ALA A 98 -0.88 22.95 0.17
CA ALA A 98 0.18 23.31 1.11
C ALA A 98 -0.05 24.65 1.83
N GLY A 99 -0.82 25.56 1.23
CA GLY A 99 -1.16 26.86 1.84
C GLY A 99 -2.37 26.83 2.78
N VAL A 100 -3.25 25.84 2.67
CA VAL A 100 -4.51 25.76 3.45
C VAL A 100 -4.44 24.77 4.61
N SER A 101 -3.56 23.75 4.53
CA SER A 101 -3.36 22.78 5.61
C SER A 101 -2.72 23.37 6.87
N ALA A 102 -1.99 24.49 6.75
CA ALA A 102 -1.31 25.12 7.88
C ALA A 102 -2.24 25.94 8.81
N LEU A 103 -3.50 26.17 8.42
CA LEU A 103 -4.48 26.94 9.21
C LEU A 103 -5.71 26.14 9.67
N ALA A 104 -5.83 24.87 9.30
CA ALA A 104 -6.94 24.03 9.74
C ALA A 104 -6.65 23.45 11.13
N SER A 105 -7.60 23.58 12.07
CA SER A 105 -7.61 22.77 13.28
C SER A 105 -7.47 21.30 12.89
N ARG A 106 -6.57 20.56 13.56
CA ARG A 106 -6.42 19.12 13.36
C ARG A 106 -7.80 18.45 13.44
N PRO A 107 -8.22 17.68 12.42
CA PRO A 107 -9.48 16.96 12.49
C PRO A 107 -9.47 16.03 13.70
N ALA A 108 -10.61 15.92 14.38
CA ALA A 108 -10.70 15.04 15.53
C ALA A 108 -10.65 13.58 15.04
N MET A 109 -10.19 12.66 15.89
CA MET A 109 -10.15 11.23 15.54
C MET A 109 -11.52 10.71 15.07
N GLN A 110 -12.61 11.26 15.61
CA GLN A 110 -13.98 10.91 15.22
C GLN A 110 -14.29 11.28 13.75
N ASP A 111 -13.69 12.36 13.23
CA ASP A 111 -13.89 12.80 11.85
C ASP A 111 -13.26 11.80 10.87
N PHE A 112 -12.03 11.34 11.16
CA PHE A 112 -11.34 10.33 10.36
C PHE A 112 -12.07 8.98 10.38
N ALA A 113 -12.47 8.53 11.57
CA ALA A 113 -13.22 7.30 11.73
C ALA A 113 -14.56 7.35 10.97
N GLY A 114 -15.25 8.51 11.00
CA GLY A 114 -16.48 8.74 10.26
C GLY A 114 -16.30 8.58 8.74
N VAL A 115 -15.21 9.14 8.17
CA VAL A 115 -14.91 9.01 6.74
C VAL A 115 -14.69 7.55 6.34
N TYR A 116 -13.87 6.81 7.10
CA TYR A 116 -13.60 5.41 6.80
C TYR A 116 -14.84 4.50 6.99
N VAL A 117 -15.60 4.70 8.07
CA VAL A 117 -16.88 3.98 8.29
C VAL A 117 -17.89 4.27 7.19
N GLY A 118 -17.94 5.52 6.70
CA GLY A 118 -18.78 5.91 5.57
C GLY A 118 -18.41 5.13 4.31
N TYR A 119 -17.13 5.06 3.97
CA TYR A 119 -16.65 4.27 2.84
C TYR A 119 -16.92 2.76 3.01
N GLY A 120 -16.66 2.20 4.19
CA GLY A 120 -16.96 0.79 4.50
C GLY A 120 -18.46 0.46 4.36
N SER A 121 -19.33 1.41 4.76
CA SER A 121 -20.77 1.32 4.58
C SER A 121 -21.18 1.39 3.10
N ALA A 122 -20.52 2.24 2.31
CA ALA A 122 -20.69 2.29 0.86
C ALA A 122 -20.29 0.98 0.17
N VAL A 123 -19.16 0.38 0.57
CA VAL A 123 -18.73 -0.96 0.11
C VAL A 123 -19.78 -2.02 0.46
N ALA A 124 -20.32 -1.98 1.69
CA ALA A 124 -21.39 -2.92 2.08
C ALA A 124 -22.68 -2.74 1.27
N ALA A 125 -23.09 -1.50 1.03
CA ALA A 125 -24.27 -1.21 0.21
C ALA A 125 -24.06 -1.63 -1.26
N ALA A 126 -22.86 -1.40 -1.81
CA ALA A 126 -22.50 -1.85 -3.16
C ALA A 126 -22.44 -3.37 -3.27
N ASP A 127 -21.98 -4.06 -2.22
CA ASP A 127 -21.98 -5.52 -2.19
C ASP A 127 -23.41 -6.10 -2.20
N ALA A 128 -24.32 -5.51 -1.43
CA ALA A 128 -25.74 -5.87 -1.42
C ALA A 128 -26.48 -5.49 -2.73
N ASN A 129 -25.89 -4.62 -3.56
CA ASN A 129 -26.46 -4.19 -4.82
C ASN A 129 -26.35 -5.31 -5.88
N LYS A 130 -27.43 -5.53 -6.65
CA LYS A 130 -27.46 -6.56 -7.70
C LYS A 130 -26.68 -6.20 -8.96
N LEU A 131 -26.35 -4.92 -9.16
CA LEU A 131 -25.59 -4.40 -10.30
C LEU A 131 -26.15 -4.86 -11.66
N ARG A 132 -27.49 -4.89 -11.80
CA ARG A 132 -28.17 -5.39 -13.00
C ARG A 132 -28.47 -4.30 -14.02
N THR A 133 -28.58 -3.06 -13.57
CA THR A 133 -28.97 -1.92 -14.39
C THR A 133 -27.94 -0.78 -14.30
N PRO A 134 -27.88 0.13 -15.27
CA PRO A 134 -27.07 1.34 -15.16
C PRO A 134 -27.37 2.15 -13.89
N GLY A 135 -28.65 2.24 -13.51
CA GLY A 135 -29.06 2.92 -12.27
C GLY A 135 -28.49 2.26 -11.01
N ASP A 136 -28.37 0.94 -11.00
CA ASP A 136 -27.74 0.20 -9.90
C ASP A 136 -26.25 0.57 -9.79
N VAL A 137 -25.53 0.59 -10.91
CA VAL A 137 -24.11 0.95 -10.99
C VAL A 137 -23.89 2.39 -10.54
N ARG A 138 -24.66 3.35 -11.07
CA ARG A 138 -24.54 4.77 -10.73
C ARG A 138 -24.80 5.06 -9.25
N ARG A 139 -25.77 4.38 -8.64
CA ARG A 139 -26.01 4.51 -7.20
C ARG A 139 -24.84 4.00 -6.37
N ALA A 140 -24.24 2.88 -6.77
CA ALA A 140 -23.07 2.35 -6.08
C ALA A 140 -21.83 3.23 -6.30
N LEU A 141 -21.59 3.69 -7.52
CA LEU A 141 -20.53 4.66 -7.84
C LEU A 141 -20.66 5.93 -7.01
N ALA A 142 -21.86 6.52 -6.94
CA ALA A 142 -22.10 7.73 -6.16
C ALA A 142 -21.75 7.55 -4.67
N ALA A 143 -22.02 6.37 -4.10
CA ALA A 143 -21.69 6.05 -2.72
C ALA A 143 -20.19 5.75 -2.52
N LEU A 144 -19.53 5.12 -3.50
CA LEU A 144 -18.12 4.72 -3.43
C LEU A 144 -17.13 5.85 -3.72
N ARG A 145 -17.59 6.97 -4.28
CA ARG A 145 -16.75 8.17 -4.45
C ARG A 145 -16.39 8.74 -3.08
N PHE A 146 -15.11 9.05 -2.91
CA PHE A 146 -14.59 9.72 -1.72
C PHE A 146 -13.79 10.96 -2.10
N ASP A 147 -13.95 12.03 -1.32
CA ASP A 147 -13.28 13.32 -1.56
C ASP A 147 -12.12 13.59 -0.61
N GLN A 148 -12.01 12.82 0.47
CA GLN A 148 -11.01 13.02 1.53
C GLN A 148 -10.07 11.81 1.64
N PRO A 149 -9.13 11.62 0.69
CA PRO A 149 -8.23 10.46 0.66
C PRO A 149 -7.35 10.34 1.92
N ASP A 150 -6.92 11.45 2.50
CA ASP A 150 -6.09 11.42 3.72
C ASP A 150 -6.90 11.07 4.96
N ALA A 151 -8.10 11.65 5.10
CA ALA A 151 -9.00 11.30 6.19
C ALA A 151 -9.43 9.82 6.12
N LEU A 152 -9.64 9.31 4.90
CA LEU A 152 -9.90 7.90 4.66
C LEU A 152 -8.73 7.01 5.08
N ALA A 153 -7.50 7.41 4.77
CA ALA A 153 -6.29 6.70 5.21
C ALA A 153 -6.15 6.70 6.74
N GLU A 154 -6.30 7.86 7.38
CA GLU A 154 -6.19 7.98 8.84
C GLU A 154 -7.28 7.18 9.57
N GLY A 155 -8.51 7.18 9.06
CA GLY A 155 -9.60 6.37 9.62
C GLY A 155 -9.33 4.86 9.47
N TRP A 156 -8.73 4.45 8.35
CA TRP A 156 -8.28 3.07 8.14
C TRP A 156 -7.17 2.69 9.14
N TYR A 157 -6.14 3.54 9.28
CA TYR A 157 -5.06 3.32 10.26
C TYR A 157 -5.60 3.19 11.69
N ALA A 158 -6.48 4.10 12.11
CA ALA A 158 -7.07 4.08 13.45
C ALA A 158 -7.87 2.79 13.69
N THR A 159 -8.62 2.33 12.69
CA THR A 159 -9.40 1.09 12.81
C THR A 159 -8.49 -0.14 12.92
N ARG A 160 -7.39 -0.20 12.15
CA ARG A 160 -6.41 -1.29 12.26
C ARG A 160 -5.64 -1.24 13.57
N ALA A 161 -5.35 -0.04 14.07
CA ALA A 161 -4.66 0.17 15.34
C ALA A 161 -5.49 -0.32 16.53
N MET A 162 -6.82 -0.22 16.47
CA MET A 162 -7.70 -0.82 17.50
C MET A 162 -7.52 -2.33 17.60
N ILE A 163 -7.41 -3.03 16.46
CA ILE A 163 -7.16 -4.49 16.44
C ILE A 163 -5.83 -4.82 17.14
N ALA A 164 -4.78 -4.03 16.87
CA ALA A 164 -3.51 -4.18 17.56
C ALA A 164 -3.64 -3.92 19.08
N ALA A 165 -4.33 -2.84 19.47
CA ALA A 165 -4.54 -2.48 20.87
C ALA A 165 -5.38 -3.51 21.65
N GLU A 166 -6.27 -4.23 20.97
CA GLU A 166 -7.10 -5.29 21.54
C GLU A 166 -6.34 -6.63 21.68
N ASP A 167 -5.19 -6.82 21.01
CA ASP A 167 -4.35 -8.00 21.19
C ASP A 167 -3.77 -8.04 22.62
N PRO A 168 -4.06 -9.10 23.41
CA PRO A 168 -3.71 -9.11 24.83
C PRO A 168 -2.20 -9.21 25.09
N LEU A 169 -1.44 -9.88 24.19
CA LEU A 169 0.00 -10.03 24.33
C LEU A 169 0.70 -8.69 24.08
N PHE A 170 0.29 -8.00 23.02
CA PHE A 170 0.78 -6.67 22.67
C PHE A 170 0.40 -5.64 23.74
N ALA A 171 -0.87 -5.59 24.15
CA ALA A 171 -1.31 -4.65 25.17
C ALA A 171 -0.62 -4.89 26.52
N GLN A 172 -0.32 -6.14 26.89
CA GLN A 172 0.49 -6.45 28.07
C GLN A 172 1.95 -6.02 27.89
N GLY A 173 2.55 -6.26 26.72
CA GLY A 173 3.92 -5.85 26.38
C GLY A 173 4.11 -4.34 26.46
N VAL A 174 3.22 -3.56 25.84
CA VAL A 174 3.23 -2.09 25.90
C VAL A 174 3.12 -1.60 27.35
N ARG A 175 2.20 -2.14 28.16
CA ARG A 175 2.06 -1.76 29.58
C ARG A 175 3.29 -2.14 30.40
N ALA A 176 3.93 -3.28 30.11
CA ALA A 176 5.16 -3.69 30.76
C ALA A 176 6.32 -2.73 30.44
N GLU A 177 6.43 -2.30 29.18
CA GLU A 177 7.43 -1.32 28.76
C GLU A 177 7.24 0.03 29.47
N VAL A 178 6.00 0.50 29.56
CA VAL A 178 5.66 1.73 30.31
C VAL A 178 6.01 1.62 31.79
N ARG A 179 5.77 0.46 32.42
CA ARG A 179 6.16 0.22 33.82
C ARG A 179 7.68 0.22 34.02
N SER A 180 8.43 -0.26 33.03
CA SER A 180 9.89 -0.40 33.08
C SER A 180 10.60 0.94 32.83
N ARG A 181 10.24 1.64 31.76
CA ARG A 181 10.94 2.86 31.29
C ARG A 181 10.26 4.16 31.67
N GLY A 182 8.99 4.10 32.11
CA GLY A 182 8.16 5.26 32.35
C GLY A 182 7.42 5.73 31.09
N LYS A 183 6.19 6.22 31.28
CA LYS A 183 5.26 6.64 30.22
C LYS A 183 5.88 7.63 29.23
N THR A 184 6.50 8.70 29.72
CA THR A 184 7.09 9.76 28.88
C THR A 184 8.19 9.23 27.97
N ALA A 185 9.09 8.39 28.49
CA ALA A 185 10.19 7.83 27.71
C ALA A 185 9.70 6.92 26.58
N VAL A 186 8.68 6.09 26.85
CA VAL A 186 8.07 5.21 25.84
C VAL A 186 7.38 6.03 24.75
N LEU A 187 6.60 7.05 25.13
CA LEU A 187 5.89 7.90 24.18
C LEU A 187 6.81 8.72 23.29
N GLU A 188 7.98 9.11 23.81
CA GLU A 188 9.02 9.80 23.05
C GLU A 188 9.72 8.87 22.07
N ALA A 189 10.07 7.66 22.52
CA ALA A 189 10.67 6.64 21.67
C ALA A 189 9.74 6.26 20.50
N LEU A 190 8.44 6.07 20.78
CA LEU A 190 7.43 5.80 19.76
C LEU A 190 7.27 6.93 18.74
N SER A 191 7.48 8.20 19.12
CA SER A 191 7.37 9.33 18.18
C SER A 191 8.66 9.62 17.40
N THR A 192 9.81 9.11 17.85
CA THR A 192 11.12 9.43 17.26
C THR A 192 11.73 8.29 16.46
N ASP A 193 11.38 7.04 16.77
CA ASP A 193 11.87 5.85 16.08
C ASP A 193 10.70 4.96 15.64
N GLU A 194 10.42 4.94 14.34
CA GLU A 194 9.38 4.09 13.73
C GLU A 194 9.62 2.59 13.93
N ASN A 195 10.84 2.16 14.27
CA ASN A 195 11.17 0.77 14.55
C ASN A 195 11.14 0.43 16.04
N TYR A 196 11.00 1.41 16.94
CA TYR A 196 10.92 1.16 18.38
C TYR A 196 9.81 0.18 18.72
N ILE A 197 8.69 0.29 18.00
CA ILE A 197 7.53 -0.58 18.19
C ILE A 197 7.88 -2.06 18.03
N MET A 198 8.81 -2.40 17.13
CA MET A 198 9.20 -3.78 16.83
C MET A 198 9.95 -4.47 17.96
N GLN A 199 10.42 -3.71 18.95
CA GLN A 199 11.14 -4.22 20.11
C GLN A 199 10.19 -4.65 21.24
N LEU A 200 8.91 -4.29 21.16
CA LEU A 200 7.97 -4.58 22.22
C LEU A 200 7.49 -6.04 22.19
N PRO A 201 7.33 -6.68 23.37
CA PRO A 201 6.68 -7.98 23.45
C PRO A 201 5.27 -7.95 22.86
N GLY A 202 4.87 -9.03 22.18
CA GLY A 202 3.52 -9.18 21.60
C GLY A 202 3.31 -8.56 20.22
N VAL A 203 4.30 -7.85 19.66
CA VAL A 203 4.23 -7.26 18.32
C VAL A 203 3.90 -8.28 17.23
N SER A 204 4.49 -9.47 17.28
CA SER A 204 4.22 -10.52 16.31
C SER A 204 2.77 -11.00 16.34
N SER A 205 2.17 -11.09 17.54
CA SER A 205 0.76 -11.45 17.74
C SER A 205 -0.16 -10.39 17.15
N ALA A 206 0.03 -9.12 17.54
CA ALA A 206 -0.74 -8.00 17.00
C ALA A 206 -0.58 -7.86 15.48
N SER A 207 0.64 -8.00 14.95
CA SER A 207 0.90 -7.93 13.51
C SER A 207 0.13 -9.01 12.75
N ALA A 208 0.09 -10.24 13.27
CA ALA A 208 -0.66 -11.34 12.67
C ALA A 208 -2.18 -11.08 12.69
N ALA A 209 -2.72 -10.58 13.81
CA ALA A 209 -4.13 -10.23 13.94
C ALA A 209 -4.54 -9.11 12.95
N VAL A 210 -3.73 -8.05 12.85
CA VAL A 210 -3.93 -6.97 11.89
C VAL A 210 -3.84 -7.50 10.45
N ALA A 211 -2.83 -8.32 10.14
CA ALA A 211 -2.63 -8.89 8.80
C ALA A 211 -3.81 -9.75 8.34
N VAL A 212 -4.40 -10.55 9.25
CA VAL A 212 -5.64 -11.31 8.97
C VAL A 212 -6.78 -10.37 8.60
N SER A 213 -6.95 -9.28 9.35
CA SER A 213 -7.99 -8.30 9.09
C SER A 213 -7.84 -7.62 7.72
N ILE A 214 -6.60 -7.24 7.36
CA ILE A 214 -6.27 -6.61 6.08
C ILE A 214 -6.53 -7.56 4.91
N ARG A 215 -6.11 -8.83 5.01
CA ARG A 215 -6.40 -9.85 3.98
C ARG A 215 -7.90 -10.00 3.75
N ASN A 216 -8.67 -10.21 4.82
CA ASN A 216 -10.11 -10.44 4.71
C ASN A 216 -10.82 -9.23 4.07
N GLU A 217 -10.39 -8.01 4.41
CA GLU A 217 -10.90 -6.79 3.78
C GLU A 217 -10.51 -6.72 2.30
N HIS A 218 -9.26 -7.02 1.97
CA HIS A 218 -8.75 -7.01 0.60
C HIS A 218 -9.52 -8.01 -0.28
N GLU A 219 -9.70 -9.24 0.18
CA GLU A 219 -10.48 -10.28 -0.53
C GLU A 219 -11.92 -9.83 -0.78
N ARG A 220 -12.57 -9.21 0.21
CA ARG A 220 -13.93 -8.68 0.08
C ARG A 220 -14.01 -7.58 -0.98
N ILE A 221 -13.09 -6.60 -0.94
CA ILE A 221 -13.07 -5.51 -1.92
C ILE A 221 -12.73 -6.03 -3.31
N LYS A 222 -11.76 -6.95 -3.42
CA LYS A 222 -11.40 -7.58 -4.69
C LYS A 222 -12.58 -8.34 -5.29
N GLY A 223 -13.28 -9.15 -4.50
CA GLY A 223 -14.46 -9.87 -4.96
C GLY A 223 -15.56 -8.92 -5.46
N LEU A 224 -15.77 -7.79 -4.79
CA LEU A 224 -16.70 -6.76 -5.25
C LEU A 224 -16.21 -6.07 -6.53
N ALA A 225 -14.92 -5.74 -6.63
CA ALA A 225 -14.32 -5.18 -7.84
C ALA A 225 -14.52 -6.12 -9.05
N ASP A 226 -14.21 -7.40 -8.88
CA ASP A 226 -14.36 -8.43 -9.92
C ASP A 226 -15.83 -8.53 -10.38
N ARG A 227 -16.80 -8.38 -9.46
CA ARG A 227 -18.24 -8.30 -9.83
C ARG A 227 -18.57 -7.08 -10.68
N PHE A 228 -18.00 -5.91 -10.40
CA PHE A 228 -18.19 -4.71 -11.23
C PHE A 228 -17.59 -4.88 -12.62
N ILE A 229 -16.39 -5.46 -12.71
CA ILE A 229 -15.73 -5.78 -13.98
C ILE A 229 -16.56 -6.79 -14.79
N ASP A 230 -17.09 -7.83 -14.15
CA ASP A 230 -17.95 -8.81 -14.81
C ASP A 230 -19.28 -8.19 -15.28
N THR A 231 -19.86 -7.26 -14.49
CA THR A 231 -21.00 -6.44 -14.89
C THR A 231 -20.68 -5.56 -16.10
N ALA A 232 -19.50 -4.94 -16.15
CA ALA A 232 -19.06 -4.15 -17.31
C ALA A 232 -19.08 -4.99 -18.59
N TYR A 233 -18.49 -6.18 -18.56
CA TYR A 233 -18.51 -7.11 -19.71
C TYR A 233 -19.91 -7.58 -20.08
N LYS A 234 -20.79 -7.81 -19.09
CA LYS A 234 -22.20 -8.14 -19.36
C LYS A 234 -22.93 -7.00 -20.05
N PHE A 235 -22.71 -5.75 -19.63
CA PHE A 235 -23.34 -4.58 -20.23
C PHE A 235 -22.85 -4.34 -21.66
N GLN A 236 -21.56 -4.57 -21.96
CA GLN A 236 -21.04 -4.48 -23.33
C GLN A 236 -21.77 -5.40 -24.32
N LYS A 237 -22.25 -6.56 -23.84
CA LYS A 237 -23.01 -7.54 -24.65
C LYS A 237 -24.49 -7.18 -24.82
N GLN A 238 -24.98 -6.15 -24.13
CA GLN A 238 -26.36 -5.68 -24.23
C GLN A 238 -26.46 -4.54 -25.24
N LYS A 239 -27.49 -4.56 -26.10
CA LYS A 239 -27.71 -3.49 -27.09
C LYS A 239 -27.84 -2.10 -26.46
N TRP A 240 -28.46 -2.02 -25.27
CA TRP A 240 -28.60 -0.78 -24.50
C TRP A 240 -27.34 -0.42 -23.70
N GLY A 241 -26.46 -1.39 -23.40
CA GLY A 241 -25.23 -1.14 -22.66
C GLY A 241 -24.14 -0.49 -23.51
N MET A 242 -24.41 -0.34 -24.82
CA MET A 242 -23.59 0.35 -25.81
C MET A 242 -24.34 1.50 -26.51
N SER A 243 -25.48 1.97 -25.97
CA SER A 243 -26.23 3.08 -26.55
C SER A 243 -26.50 4.21 -25.54
N GLU A 244 -26.05 5.40 -25.94
CA GLU A 244 -26.18 6.77 -25.41
C GLU A 244 -25.31 7.22 -24.21
N PRO A 245 -24.41 8.21 -24.43
CA PRO A 245 -23.71 8.94 -23.37
C PRO A 245 -24.65 9.80 -22.53
N MET A 246 -24.27 10.06 -21.27
CA MET A 246 -25.00 10.97 -20.38
C MET A 246 -25.09 12.40 -20.95
N PRO A 247 -26.24 13.08 -20.86
CA PRO A 247 -26.32 14.51 -21.17
C PRO A 247 -25.52 15.33 -20.14
N GLY A 248 -24.54 16.12 -20.61
CA GLY A 248 -24.02 17.27 -19.85
C GLY A 248 -22.58 17.24 -19.33
N MET A 249 -21.68 16.37 -19.79
CA MET A 249 -20.25 16.47 -19.42
C MET A 249 -19.44 17.16 -20.51
N SER A 250 -18.91 18.35 -20.20
CA SER A 250 -17.92 19.04 -21.03
C SER A 250 -16.62 18.23 -21.05
N VAL A 251 -16.22 17.82 -22.25
CA VAL A 251 -14.94 17.17 -22.53
C VAL A 251 -13.82 18.10 -22.10
N THR A 252 -13.14 17.79 -20.99
CA THR A 252 -11.82 18.35 -20.73
C THR A 252 -10.82 17.42 -21.41
N LYS A 253 -10.03 17.98 -22.32
CA LYS A 253 -9.05 17.23 -23.10
C LYS A 253 -7.86 16.88 -22.20
N THR A 254 -7.67 15.59 -21.90
CA THR A 254 -6.43 15.07 -21.31
C THR A 254 -5.89 13.91 -22.13
N ALA A 255 -4.55 13.85 -22.19
CA ALA A 255 -3.76 12.93 -22.97
C ALA A 255 -3.99 11.48 -22.52
N ALA A 256 -4.36 10.63 -23.48
CA ALA A 256 -4.44 9.20 -23.28
C ALA A 256 -3.04 8.59 -23.11
N HIS A 257 -2.92 7.68 -22.14
CA HIS A 257 -1.92 6.62 -22.18
C HIS A 257 -2.70 5.31 -22.27
N ASP A 258 -2.56 4.62 -23.41
CA ASP A 258 -3.03 3.27 -23.59
C ASP A 258 -2.13 2.31 -22.81
N GLU A 259 -2.71 1.48 -21.94
CA GLU A 259 -2.01 0.34 -21.33
C GLU A 259 -2.05 -0.84 -22.32
N GLU A 260 -0.97 -0.98 -23.09
CA GLU A 260 -0.45 -2.32 -23.40
C GLU A 260 0.72 -2.58 -22.45
N GLU A 261 0.89 -3.83 -21.97
CA GLU A 261 2.09 -4.26 -21.23
C GLU A 261 3.34 -3.98 -22.08
N GLY A 262 3.93 -2.80 -21.84
CA GLY A 262 4.86 -2.19 -22.75
C GLY A 262 6.28 -2.28 -22.25
N LEU A 263 7.22 -2.04 -23.15
CA LEU A 263 8.64 -1.81 -22.87
C LEU A 263 8.88 -0.83 -21.69
N ALA A 264 7.92 0.05 -21.42
CA ALA A 264 7.91 0.95 -20.27
C ALA A 264 7.86 0.24 -18.90
N ASP A 265 7.13 -0.88 -18.77
CA ASP A 265 7.07 -1.64 -17.52
C ASP A 265 8.33 -2.47 -17.32
N LYS A 266 8.90 -3.01 -18.41
CA LYS A 266 10.23 -3.62 -18.39
C LYS A 266 11.31 -2.59 -18.07
N ALA A 267 11.20 -1.39 -18.63
CA ALA A 267 12.11 -0.28 -18.32
C ALA A 267 11.96 0.18 -16.87
N ARG A 268 10.75 0.24 -16.31
CA ARG A 268 10.50 0.50 -14.88
C ARG A 268 11.09 -0.59 -14.00
N ALA A 269 10.97 -1.86 -14.37
CA ALA A 269 11.58 -2.97 -13.64
C ALA A 269 13.12 -2.89 -13.66
N VAL A 270 13.71 -2.53 -14.79
CA VAL A 270 15.17 -2.32 -14.92
C VAL A 270 15.63 -1.07 -14.16
N LEU A 271 14.89 0.04 -14.24
CA LEU A 271 15.15 1.26 -13.46
C LEU A 271 14.99 1.03 -11.96
N ALA A 272 14.04 0.20 -11.53
CA ALA A 272 13.88 -0.22 -10.14
C ALA A 272 15.07 -1.07 -9.67
N ALA A 273 15.62 -1.93 -10.54
CA ALA A 273 16.80 -2.72 -10.24
C ALA A 273 18.11 -1.89 -10.19
N LEU A 274 18.12 -0.71 -10.81
CA LEU A 274 19.27 0.21 -10.87
C LEU A 274 19.13 1.42 -9.94
N SER A 275 18.01 1.54 -9.22
CA SER A 275 17.79 2.62 -8.27
C SER A 275 18.71 2.45 -7.05
N PRO A 276 19.41 3.51 -6.59
CA PRO A 276 20.20 3.46 -5.35
C PRO A 276 19.33 3.26 -4.10
N VAL A 277 18.00 3.34 -4.25
CA VAL A 277 17.00 2.88 -3.29
C VAL A 277 16.92 1.37 -3.41
N SER A 278 17.72 0.65 -2.63
CA SER A 278 17.65 -0.82 -2.59
C SER A 278 16.25 -1.26 -2.14
N ALA A 279 15.87 -2.52 -2.40
CA ALA A 279 14.65 -3.09 -1.83
C ALA A 279 14.56 -2.98 -0.30
N ALA A 280 15.68 -2.71 0.39
CA ALA A 280 15.73 -2.42 1.82
C ALA A 280 15.27 -0.98 2.18
N GLN A 281 15.23 -0.04 1.24
CA GLN A 281 14.53 1.25 1.39
C GLN A 281 13.08 1.20 0.85
N ALA A 282 12.75 0.24 -0.02
CA ALA A 282 11.37 -0.04 -0.44
C ALA A 282 10.60 -0.85 0.62
N TYR A 283 11.28 -1.63 1.45
CA TYR A 283 10.81 -2.08 2.76
C TYR A 283 11.01 -0.94 3.78
N SER A 284 10.20 0.10 3.67
CA SER A 284 9.85 0.83 4.89
C SER A 284 8.75 0.02 5.56
N PRO A 285 8.99 -0.65 6.71
CA PRO A 285 7.92 -1.23 7.54
C PRO A 285 6.95 -0.17 8.12
N SER A 286 6.83 1.03 7.51
CA SER A 286 6.10 2.19 8.01
C SER A 286 4.61 1.97 8.18
N VAL A 287 3.93 1.22 7.32
CA VAL A 287 2.47 1.09 7.41
C VAL A 287 2.06 0.21 8.60
N MET A 288 2.62 -1.00 8.72
CA MET A 288 2.37 -1.87 9.88
C MET A 288 2.94 -1.26 11.16
N ASN A 289 4.16 -0.71 11.13
CA ASN A 289 4.74 -0.06 12.31
C ASN A 289 3.89 1.13 12.76
N ARG A 290 3.34 1.92 11.83
CA ARG A 290 2.39 3.00 12.15
C ARG A 290 1.13 2.45 12.80
N ILE A 291 0.51 1.40 12.25
CA ILE A 291 -0.66 0.75 12.85
C ILE A 291 -0.36 0.32 14.29
N LEU A 292 0.75 -0.37 14.50
CA LEU A 292 1.16 -0.85 15.83
C LEU A 292 1.49 0.32 16.76
N THR A 293 2.12 1.38 16.27
CA THR A 293 2.46 2.58 17.05
C THR A 293 1.21 3.32 17.49
N LEU A 294 0.22 3.46 16.60
CA LEU A 294 -1.10 3.98 16.95
C LEU A 294 -1.79 3.08 17.99
N GLY A 295 -1.70 1.76 17.83
CA GLY A 295 -2.19 0.80 18.81
C GLY A 295 -1.52 0.96 20.18
N ALA A 296 -0.21 1.21 20.21
CA ALA A 296 0.51 1.52 21.44
C ALA A 296 0.03 2.83 22.08
N TYR A 297 -0.19 3.90 21.30
CA TYR A 297 -0.80 5.13 21.82
C TYR A 297 -2.18 4.87 22.44
N GLN A 298 -3.01 4.06 21.79
CA GLN A 298 -4.31 3.67 22.34
C GLN A 298 -4.16 2.91 23.67
N VAL A 299 -3.19 2.01 23.81
CA VAL A 299 -2.95 1.28 25.06
C VAL A 299 -2.42 2.19 26.18
N ILE A 300 -1.59 3.18 25.85
CA ILE A 300 -0.91 4.06 26.82
C ILE A 300 -1.78 5.24 27.26
N GLU A 301 -2.46 5.88 26.32
CA GLU A 301 -3.23 7.12 26.51
C GLU A 301 -4.74 6.92 26.47
N GLY A 302 -5.22 5.78 25.94
CA GLY A 302 -6.63 5.64 25.58
C GLY A 302 -7.04 6.45 24.35
N SER A 303 -6.08 7.05 23.64
CA SER A 303 -6.27 7.88 22.44
C SER A 303 -5.12 7.73 21.46
N MET A 304 -5.42 7.87 20.17
CA MET A 304 -4.45 7.83 19.06
C MET A 304 -4.07 9.22 18.54
N GLU A 305 -4.65 10.30 19.08
CA GLU A 305 -4.49 11.68 18.58
C GLU A 305 -3.04 12.13 18.43
N LYS A 306 -2.12 11.61 19.26
CA LYS A 306 -0.69 11.92 19.16
C LYS A 306 -0.06 11.42 17.84
N GLY A 307 -0.53 10.30 17.31
CA GLY A 307 0.03 9.67 16.10
C GLY A 307 -0.77 9.95 14.82
N LEU A 308 -2.01 10.41 14.95
CA LEU A 308 -2.84 10.85 13.82
C LEU A 308 -2.49 12.30 13.45
N GLY A 309 -2.35 12.61 12.17
CA GLY A 309 -2.35 14.00 11.69
C GLY A 309 -1.18 14.50 10.82
N GLU A 310 -1.57 15.55 10.08
CA GLU A 310 -0.90 16.52 9.17
C GLU A 310 -0.09 16.02 7.97
N ALA A 311 0.77 15.01 8.11
CA ALA A 311 1.59 14.59 6.97
C ALA A 311 0.82 13.62 6.06
N ARG A 312 0.85 13.86 4.75
CA ARG A 312 0.28 12.94 3.76
C ARG A 312 0.99 11.58 3.83
N THR A 313 0.27 10.54 4.26
CA THR A 313 0.79 9.17 4.36
C THR A 313 1.00 8.53 2.98
N THR A 314 1.77 7.44 2.92
CA THR A 314 1.90 6.61 1.71
C THR A 314 0.52 6.11 1.24
N THR A 315 -0.27 5.57 2.17
CA THR A 315 -1.65 5.14 1.91
C THR A 315 -2.54 6.31 1.46
N GLY A 316 -2.41 7.49 2.09
CA GLY A 316 -3.12 8.71 1.66
C GLY A 316 -2.75 9.14 0.24
N ARG A 317 -1.48 9.07 -0.16
CA ARG A 317 -1.05 9.27 -1.56
C ARG A 317 -1.66 8.24 -2.50
N CYS A 318 -1.62 6.96 -2.16
CA CYS A 318 -2.21 5.90 -2.97
C CYS A 318 -3.72 6.12 -3.19
N LEU A 319 -4.46 6.42 -2.12
CA LEU A 319 -5.90 6.71 -2.20
C LEU A 319 -6.21 7.97 -3.04
N ASN A 320 -5.32 8.96 -3.03
CA ASN A 320 -5.45 10.11 -3.93
C ASN A 320 -5.34 9.72 -5.39
N TRP A 321 -4.39 8.85 -5.73
CA TRP A 321 -4.23 8.32 -7.08
C TRP A 321 -5.49 7.55 -7.51
N ALA A 322 -6.00 6.67 -6.66
CA ALA A 322 -7.24 5.93 -6.94
C ALA A 322 -8.43 6.88 -7.20
N ARG A 323 -8.58 7.91 -6.37
CA ARG A 323 -9.59 8.96 -6.55
C ARG A 323 -9.44 9.71 -7.88
N LEU A 324 -8.23 10.12 -8.23
CA LEU A 324 -7.94 10.85 -9.46
C LEU A 324 -8.17 9.98 -10.70
N ASN A 325 -7.76 8.72 -10.65
CA ASN A 325 -7.99 7.76 -11.73
C ASN A 325 -9.48 7.50 -11.93
N LEU A 326 -10.25 7.33 -10.85
CA LEU A 326 -11.71 7.20 -10.93
C LEU A 326 -12.34 8.40 -11.61
N ALA A 327 -11.93 9.62 -11.22
CA ALA A 327 -12.46 10.85 -11.81
C ALA A 327 -12.15 10.95 -13.31
N GLN A 328 -10.92 10.61 -13.71
CA GLN A 328 -10.50 10.62 -15.12
C GLN A 328 -11.24 9.56 -15.95
N CYS A 329 -11.33 8.34 -15.44
CA CYS A 329 -12.02 7.24 -16.11
C CYS A 329 -13.51 7.56 -16.31
N ILE A 330 -14.20 8.04 -15.26
CA ILE A 330 -15.62 8.42 -15.36
C ILE A 330 -15.83 9.63 -16.29
N ALA A 331 -14.90 10.58 -16.33
CA ALA A 331 -15.00 11.71 -17.27
C ALA A 331 -14.86 11.27 -18.74
N ALA A 332 -14.15 10.18 -19.00
CA ALA A 332 -14.00 9.58 -20.33
C ALA A 332 -15.08 8.53 -20.65
N ALA A 333 -15.86 8.08 -19.66
CA ALA A 333 -16.88 7.07 -19.85
C ALA A 333 -18.07 7.60 -20.66
N HIS A 334 -18.40 6.89 -21.73
CA HIS A 334 -19.53 7.10 -22.61
C HIS A 334 -20.64 6.06 -22.41
N PHE A 335 -20.34 4.90 -21.84
CA PHE A 335 -21.30 3.80 -21.70
C PHE A 335 -21.46 3.33 -20.25
N PRO A 336 -22.64 2.79 -19.87
CA PRO A 336 -22.84 2.18 -18.56
C PRO A 336 -21.86 1.05 -18.23
N SER A 337 -21.36 0.36 -19.26
CA SER A 337 -20.31 -0.66 -19.10
C SER A 337 -18.99 -0.04 -18.62
N GLU A 338 -18.61 1.12 -19.15
CA GLU A 338 -17.41 1.84 -18.74
C GLU A 338 -17.57 2.42 -17.33
N GLU A 339 -18.76 2.92 -16.96
CA GLU A 339 -19.05 3.34 -15.58
C GLU A 339 -18.83 2.18 -14.59
N ALA A 340 -19.30 0.98 -14.93
CA ALA A 340 -19.10 -0.22 -14.11
C ALA A 340 -17.61 -0.60 -14.04
N TYR A 341 -16.89 -0.53 -15.17
CA TYR A 341 -15.45 -0.79 -15.23
C TYR A 341 -14.66 0.19 -14.35
N CYS A 342 -14.86 1.49 -14.53
CA CYS A 342 -14.19 2.54 -13.77
C CYS A 342 -14.45 2.40 -12.26
N THR A 343 -15.69 2.05 -11.88
CA THR A 343 -16.05 1.82 -10.47
C THR A 343 -15.30 0.61 -9.90
N GLY A 344 -15.32 -0.53 -10.61
CA GLY A 344 -14.61 -1.74 -10.19
C GLY A 344 -13.09 -1.53 -10.08
N LYS A 345 -12.50 -0.89 -11.09
CA LYS A 345 -11.05 -0.66 -11.16
C LYS A 345 -10.57 0.34 -10.12
N HIS A 346 -11.11 1.57 -10.14
CA HIS A 346 -10.51 2.68 -9.41
C HIS A 346 -11.18 2.96 -8.06
N ALA A 347 -12.50 2.77 -7.95
CA ALA A 347 -13.20 2.97 -6.69
C ALA A 347 -13.08 1.77 -5.73
N LEU A 348 -12.64 0.60 -6.22
CA LEU A 348 -12.56 -0.62 -5.42
C LEU A 348 -11.17 -1.28 -5.51
N ALA A 349 -10.77 -1.79 -6.67
CA ALA A 349 -9.52 -2.56 -6.77
C ALA A 349 -8.28 -1.74 -6.37
N GLU A 350 -8.15 -0.51 -6.87
CA GLU A 350 -7.04 0.37 -6.49
C GLU A 350 -7.07 0.74 -5.00
N VAL A 351 -8.25 1.00 -4.42
CA VAL A 351 -8.39 1.25 -2.97
C VAL A 351 -7.96 0.03 -2.16
N GLY A 352 -8.41 -1.17 -2.54
CA GLY A 352 -8.02 -2.42 -1.91
C GLY A 352 -6.51 -2.70 -2.03
N ASN A 353 -5.88 -2.28 -3.13
CA ASN A 353 -4.44 -2.36 -3.32
C ASN A 353 -3.68 -1.38 -2.40
N CYS A 354 -4.20 -0.17 -2.18
CA CYS A 354 -3.60 0.79 -1.25
C CYS A 354 -3.52 0.25 0.19
N TRP A 355 -4.48 -0.58 0.60
CA TRP A 355 -4.48 -1.22 1.92
C TRP A 355 -3.59 -2.47 1.94
N ALA A 356 -3.52 -3.20 0.84
CA ALA A 356 -2.68 -4.38 0.68
C ALA A 356 -1.17 -4.07 0.83
N GLU A 357 -0.72 -2.84 0.51
CA GLU A 357 0.66 -2.39 0.75
C GLU A 357 1.13 -2.56 2.22
N ALA A 358 0.19 -2.65 3.16
CA ALA A 358 0.47 -2.84 4.58
C ALA A 358 0.96 -4.24 4.97
N VAL A 359 0.81 -5.22 4.07
CA VAL A 359 1.17 -6.62 4.31
C VAL A 359 2.04 -7.16 3.17
N PRO A 360 2.94 -8.14 3.44
CA PRO A 360 3.66 -8.82 2.37
C PRO A 360 2.70 -9.45 1.36
N SER A 361 3.05 -9.46 0.07
CA SER A 361 2.23 -10.08 -0.98
C SER A 361 1.90 -11.55 -0.73
N SER A 362 2.78 -12.29 -0.04
CA SER A 362 2.53 -13.66 0.42
C SER A 362 1.35 -13.78 1.39
N THR A 363 0.97 -12.70 2.06
CA THR A 363 -0.19 -12.64 2.97
C THR A 363 -1.52 -12.54 2.21
N LEU A 364 -1.48 -12.17 0.93
CA LEU A 364 -2.64 -11.97 0.05
C LEU A 364 -2.82 -13.11 -0.96
N ALA A 365 -1.84 -13.98 -1.11
CA ALA A 365 -1.90 -15.14 -1.98
C ALA A 365 -2.53 -16.32 -1.23
N ASN A 366 -3.85 -16.45 -1.27
CA ASN A 366 -4.58 -17.68 -0.94
C ASN A 366 -5.65 -17.96 -1.98
#